data_AF-A0A1F8LW70-F1
#
_entry.id   AF-A0A1F8LW70-F1
#
_cell.length_a   1.000
_cell.length_b   1.000
_cell.length_c   1.000
_cell.angle_alpha   90.00
_cell.angle_beta   90.00
_cell.angle_gamma   90.00
#
_symmetry.space_group_name_H-M   'P 1'
#
loop_
_entity.id
_entity.type
_entity.pdbx_description
1 polymer ?
#
loop_
_entity_poly.entity_id
_entity_poly.type
_entity_poly.pdbx_seq_one_letter_code
_entity_poly.pdbx_strand_id
1 'polypeptide(L)'
;MTVWVPIDDPEQNSLRVPTPPEEFVKTLPILTSPNEDLLEDRVLRKNQLMDKLKDGQLSSICRVVRDLTHYQRNSKLNDQEKSILERAVNSLLTEWTLSLGTTQHQAYQAMESMLQT
;
A
#
# COMPACT_ATOMS: atom_id res chain seq x y z
N MET A 1 6.32 -5.09 21.47
CA MET A 1 6.42 -3.66 21.82
C MET A 1 5.03 -3.21 22.22
N THR A 2 4.88 -2.47 23.32
CA THR A 2 3.59 -1.99 23.80
C THR A 2 3.59 -0.46 23.68
N VAL A 3 2.54 0.11 23.10
CA VAL A 3 2.41 1.56 22.90
C VAL A 3 1.16 2.03 23.65
N TRP A 4 1.30 3.10 24.42
CA TRP A 4 0.20 3.74 25.14
C TRP A 4 -0.23 4.97 24.36
N VAL A 5 -1.52 5.06 24.02
CA VAL A 5 -2.07 6.17 23.23
C VAL A 5 -3.11 6.91 24.08
N PRO A 6 -2.99 8.25 24.25
CA PRO A 6 -3.99 9.05 24.94
C PRO A 6 -5.35 8.97 24.24
N ILE A 7 -6.43 8.91 25.03
CA ILE A 7 -7.80 8.82 24.52
C ILE A 7 -8.44 10.18 24.22
N ASP A 8 -7.82 11.28 24.66
CA ASP A 8 -8.46 12.59 24.79
C ASP A 8 -8.61 13.39 23.48
N ASP A 9 -8.25 12.82 22.32
CA ASP A 9 -8.54 13.43 21.02
C ASP A 9 -8.53 12.38 19.88
N PRO A 10 -9.66 11.71 19.58
CA PRO A 10 -9.71 10.70 18.54
C PRO A 10 -9.44 11.27 17.14
N GLU A 11 -9.69 12.57 16.90
CA GLU A 11 -9.44 13.22 15.60
C GLU A 11 -7.94 13.52 15.35
N GLN A 12 -7.12 13.60 16.40
CA GLN A 12 -5.67 13.76 16.29
C GLN A 12 -4.94 12.42 16.18
N ASN A 13 -5.59 11.32 16.59
CA ASN A 13 -5.00 10.00 16.52
C ASN A 13 -5.24 9.38 15.13
N SER A 14 -4.15 9.15 14.38
CA SER A 14 -4.18 8.42 13.11
C SER A 14 -4.45 6.90 13.28
N LEU A 15 -5.06 6.49 14.40
CA LEU A 15 -5.45 5.11 14.65
C LEU A 15 -6.76 4.80 13.94
N ARG A 16 -6.77 3.68 13.21
CA ARG A 16 -7.99 3.15 12.58
C ARG A 16 -8.13 1.67 12.87
N VAL A 17 -9.37 1.20 12.85
CA VAL A 17 -9.64 -0.25 12.82
C VAL A 17 -9.16 -0.83 11.48
N PRO A 18 -8.76 -2.11 11.45
CA PRO A 18 -8.52 -2.81 10.20
C PRO A 18 -9.76 -2.76 9.30
N THR A 19 -9.51 -2.69 8.00
CA THR A 19 -10.55 -2.64 6.97
C THR A 19 -11.41 -3.90 7.06
N PRO A 20 -12.74 -3.82 7.07
CA PRO A 20 -13.57 -5.02 7.09
C PRO A 20 -13.42 -5.81 5.77
N PRO A 21 -13.61 -7.14 5.78
CA PRO A 21 -13.42 -8.00 4.61
C PRO A 21 -14.13 -7.50 3.33
N GLU A 22 -15.38 -7.05 3.47
CA GLU A 22 -16.20 -6.59 2.34
C GLU A 22 -15.63 -5.34 1.67
N GLU A 23 -15.09 -4.40 2.45
CA GLU A 23 -14.46 -3.19 1.93
C GLU A 23 -13.07 -3.49 1.37
N PHE A 24 -12.33 -4.40 2.01
CA PHE A 24 -11.03 -4.83 1.52
C PHE A 24 -11.14 -5.39 0.10
N VAL A 25 -12.09 -6.29 -0.15
CA VAL A 25 -12.31 -6.88 -1.48
C VAL A 25 -12.67 -5.83 -2.53
N LYS A 26 -13.38 -4.75 -2.16
CA LYS A 26 -13.69 -3.64 -3.08
C LYS A 26 -12.45 -2.85 -3.50
N THR A 27 -11.35 -2.91 -2.75
CA THR A 27 -10.10 -2.22 -3.09
C THR A 27 -9.15 -3.04 -3.96
N LEU A 28 -9.28 -4.38 -3.98
CA LEU A 28 -8.45 -5.28 -4.79
C LEU A 28 -8.44 -4.97 -6.29
N PRO A 29 -9.55 -4.55 -6.93
CA PRO A 29 -9.53 -4.11 -8.33
C PRO A 29 -8.57 -2.97 -8.63
N ILE A 30 -8.09 -2.22 -7.63
CA ILE A 30 -7.05 -1.21 -7.83
C ILE A 30 -5.76 -1.88 -8.30
N LEU A 31 -5.39 -3.05 -7.76
CA LEU A 31 -4.13 -3.73 -8.12
C LEU A 31 -4.10 -4.21 -9.58
N THR A 32 -5.27 -4.54 -10.15
CA THR A 32 -5.42 -4.99 -11.54
C THR A 32 -5.79 -3.87 -12.51
N SER A 33 -6.08 -2.67 -12.01
CA SER A 33 -6.38 -1.51 -12.85
C SER A 33 -5.12 -0.99 -13.55
N PRO A 34 -5.26 -0.22 -14.66
CA PRO A 34 -4.13 0.44 -15.30
C PRO A 34 -3.35 1.31 -14.30
N ASN A 35 -2.02 1.33 -14.46
CA ASN A 35 -1.15 2.14 -13.61
C ASN A 35 -1.40 3.64 -13.83
N GLU A 36 -1.19 4.44 -12.79
CA GLU A 36 -1.12 5.88 -12.92
C GLU A 36 0.28 6.30 -13.38
N ASP A 37 0.37 7.45 -14.05
CA ASP A 37 1.64 8.02 -14.44
C ASP A 37 2.40 8.54 -13.22
N LEU A 38 3.64 8.07 -13.09
CA LEU A 38 4.58 8.57 -12.11
C LEU A 38 5.35 9.75 -12.68
N LEU A 39 5.63 10.75 -11.83
CA LEU A 39 6.41 11.91 -12.24
C LEU A 39 7.81 11.50 -12.70
N GLU A 40 8.28 12.10 -13.80
CA GLU A 40 9.60 11.79 -14.36
C GLU A 40 10.73 12.20 -13.40
N ASP A 41 10.62 13.39 -12.81
CA ASP A 41 11.57 13.88 -11.81
C ASP A 41 11.54 12.98 -10.56
N ARG A 42 12.71 12.46 -10.20
CA ARG A 42 12.87 11.48 -9.11
C ARG A 42 12.50 12.06 -7.75
N VAL A 43 12.79 13.33 -7.50
CA VAL A 43 12.48 13.98 -6.22
C VAL A 43 10.99 14.23 -6.12
N LEU A 44 10.37 14.73 -7.19
CA LEU A 44 8.93 14.97 -7.22
C LEU A 44 8.14 13.67 -7.10
N ARG A 45 8.55 12.61 -7.81
CA ARG A 45 7.94 11.28 -7.73
C ARG A 45 8.00 10.70 -6.32
N LYS A 46 9.17 10.79 -5.68
CA LYS A 46 9.31 10.35 -4.29
C LYS A 46 8.33 11.08 -3.37
N ASN A 47 8.26 12.40 -3.48
CA ASN A 47 7.35 13.20 -2.67
C ASN A 47 5.89 12.80 -2.94
N GLN A 48 5.51 12.63 -4.21
CA GLN A 48 4.18 12.15 -4.61
C GLN A 48 3.83 10.79 -3.98
N LEU A 49 4.75 9.82 -4.03
CA LEU A 49 4.53 8.48 -3.45
C LEU A 49 4.44 8.53 -1.93
N MET A 50 5.30 9.32 -1.28
CA MET A 50 5.25 9.52 0.16
C MET A 50 3.97 10.21 0.60
N ASP A 51 3.51 11.23 -0.15
CA ASP A 51 2.27 11.94 0.12
C ASP A 51 1.05 11.03 -0.02
N LYS A 52 1.02 10.16 -1.05
CA LYS A 52 -0.01 9.12 -1.18
C LYS A 52 -0.05 8.18 0.03
N LEU A 53 1.10 7.84 0.63
CA LEU A 53 1.15 6.95 1.80
C LEU A 53 0.82 7.64 3.14
N LYS A 54 0.72 8.98 3.20
CA LYS A 54 0.48 9.71 4.46
C LYS A 54 -0.90 9.45 5.06
N ASP A 55 -1.90 9.23 4.23
CA ASP A 55 -3.29 9.02 4.67
C ASP A 55 -3.54 7.63 5.29
N GLY A 56 -2.59 6.69 5.11
CA GLY A 56 -2.68 5.32 5.60
C GLY A 56 -3.86 4.51 5.03
N GLN A 57 -4.49 5.00 3.96
CA GLN A 57 -5.66 4.38 3.36
C GLN A 57 -5.25 3.19 2.50
N LEU A 58 -6.02 2.11 2.58
CA LEU A 58 -5.77 0.88 1.81
C LEU A 58 -5.75 1.15 0.30
N SER A 59 -6.65 2.00 -0.19
CA SER A 59 -6.70 2.37 -1.61
C SER A 59 -5.43 3.09 -2.07
N SER A 60 -4.91 4.02 -1.27
CA SER A 60 -3.67 4.74 -1.55
C SER A 60 -2.45 3.82 -1.54
N ILE A 61 -2.40 2.88 -0.59
CA ILE A 61 -1.37 1.83 -0.53
C ILE A 61 -1.42 0.95 -1.78
N CYS A 62 -2.61 0.46 -2.18
CA CYS A 62 -2.79 -0.35 -3.38
C CYS A 62 -2.30 0.37 -4.65
N ARG A 63 -2.60 1.67 -4.79
CA ARG A 63 -2.11 2.48 -5.94
C ARG A 63 -0.59 2.55 -5.95
N VAL A 64 0.05 2.83 -4.81
CA VAL A 64 1.52 2.91 -4.72
C VAL A 64 2.18 1.56 -5.06
N VAL A 65 1.65 0.45 -4.56
CA VAL A 65 2.15 -0.89 -4.90
C VAL A 65 2.01 -1.15 -6.40
N ARG A 66 0.82 -0.93 -6.98
CA ARG A 66 0.58 -1.08 -8.43
C ARG A 66 1.54 -0.25 -9.25
N ASP A 67 1.62 1.05 -8.98
CA ASP A 67 2.34 2.02 -9.81
C ASP A 67 3.86 1.74 -9.76
N LEU A 68 4.42 1.47 -8.58
CA LEU A 68 5.85 1.14 -8.44
C LEU A 68 6.20 -0.22 -9.03
N THR A 69 5.34 -1.24 -8.86
CA THR A 69 5.56 -2.56 -9.48
C THR A 69 5.51 -2.47 -11.00
N HIS A 70 4.56 -1.72 -11.58
CA HIS A 70 4.52 -1.52 -13.01
C HIS A 70 5.72 -0.70 -13.52
N TYR A 71 6.08 0.37 -12.81
CA TYR A 71 7.26 1.17 -13.12
C TYR A 71 8.55 0.35 -13.07
N GLN A 72 8.68 -0.57 -12.11
CA GLN A 72 9.83 -1.48 -11.98
C GLN A 72 10.03 -2.39 -13.20
N ARG A 73 8.96 -2.74 -13.93
CA ARG A 73 9.04 -3.57 -15.15
C ARG A 73 9.73 -2.82 -16.29
N ASN A 74 9.49 -1.52 -16.38
CA ASN A 74 9.98 -0.67 -17.48
C ASN A 74 11.24 0.12 -17.09
N SER A 75 11.56 0.22 -15.80
CA SER A 75 12.62 1.06 -15.27
C SER A 75 13.20 0.53 -13.96
N LYS A 76 14.47 0.83 -13.70
CA LYS A 76 15.12 0.41 -12.46
C LYS A 76 14.74 1.33 -11.30
N LEU A 77 14.15 0.76 -10.25
CA LEU A 77 13.91 1.45 -8.98
C LEU A 77 15.22 1.85 -8.29
N ASN A 78 15.25 3.07 -7.76
CA ASN A 78 16.30 3.50 -6.83
C ASN A 78 16.04 2.98 -5.41
N ASP A 79 17.01 3.12 -4.51
CA ASP A 79 16.91 2.52 -3.17
C ASP A 79 15.78 3.12 -2.31
N GLN A 80 15.44 4.40 -2.52
CA GLN A 80 14.32 5.03 -1.83
C GLN A 80 12.98 4.50 -2.36
N GLU A 81 12.83 4.35 -3.67
CA GLU A 81 11.63 3.78 -4.29
C GLU A 81 11.42 2.31 -3.91
N LYS A 82 12.49 1.53 -3.83
CA LYS A 82 12.43 0.15 -3.32
C LYS A 82 11.95 0.12 -1.87
N SER A 83 12.48 1.00 -1.01
CA SER A 83 12.06 1.09 0.38
C SER A 83 10.60 1.52 0.52
N ILE A 84 10.12 2.43 -0.34
CA ILE A 84 8.71 2.83 -0.40
C ILE A 84 7.83 1.65 -0.82
N LEU A 85 8.22 0.93 -1.88
CA LEU A 85 7.48 -0.25 -2.36
C LEU A 85 7.42 -1.34 -1.28
N GLU A 86 8.55 -1.66 -0.66
CA GLU A 86 8.61 -2.66 0.42
C GLU A 86 7.70 -2.28 1.59
N ARG A 87 7.73 -1.01 2.02
CA ARG A 87 6.83 -0.51 3.06
C ARG A 87 5.36 -0.64 2.65
N ALA A 88 5.02 -0.24 1.43
CA ALA A 88 3.65 -0.30 0.93
C ALA A 88 3.15 -1.75 0.84
N VAL A 89 3.97 -2.68 0.33
CA VAL A 89 3.68 -4.12 0.28
C VAL A 89 3.47 -4.67 1.68
N ASN A 90 4.37 -4.37 2.63
CA ASN A 90 4.23 -4.83 4.01
C ASN A 90 2.93 -4.31 4.67
N SER A 91 2.58 -3.05 4.45
CA SER A 91 1.32 -2.48 4.92
C SER A 91 0.10 -3.17 4.29
N LEU A 92 0.12 -3.40 2.97
CA LEU A 92 -0.95 -4.09 2.26
C LEU A 92 -1.14 -5.52 2.77
N LEU A 93 -0.06 -6.30 2.88
CA LEU A 93 -0.12 -7.69 3.36
C LEU A 93 -0.58 -7.79 4.80
N THR A 94 -0.13 -6.86 5.66
CA THR A 94 -0.58 -6.80 7.06
C THR A 94 -2.07 -6.52 7.15
N GLU A 95 -2.56 -5.54 6.38
CA GLU A 95 -4.00 -5.26 6.32
C GLU A 95 -4.76 -6.48 5.77
N TRP A 96 -4.26 -7.10 4.70
CA TRP A 96 -4.87 -8.27 4.07
C TRP A 96 -5.04 -9.44 5.05
N THR A 97 -3.99 -9.78 5.80
CA THR A 97 -4.05 -10.88 6.77
C THR A 97 -4.99 -10.58 7.93
N LEU A 98 -5.05 -9.34 8.39
CA LEU A 98 -5.96 -8.91 9.46
C LEU A 98 -7.42 -8.87 8.98
N SER A 99 -7.65 -8.36 7.78
CA SER A 99 -8.98 -8.18 7.20
C SER A 99 -9.61 -9.50 6.74
N LEU A 100 -8.85 -10.37 6.09
CA LEU A 100 -9.38 -11.61 5.48
C LEU A 100 -9.02 -12.89 6.25
N GLY A 101 -8.19 -12.79 7.30
CA GLY A 101 -7.75 -13.96 8.08
C GLY A 101 -6.86 -14.93 7.29
N THR A 102 -6.26 -14.48 6.19
CA THR A 102 -5.37 -15.30 5.36
C THR A 102 -3.95 -15.31 5.89
N THR A 103 -3.18 -16.33 5.52
CA THR A 103 -1.73 -16.34 5.81
C THR A 103 -0.98 -15.30 4.97
N GLN A 104 0.15 -14.81 5.46
CA GLN A 104 0.98 -13.83 4.73
C GLN A 104 1.45 -14.38 3.37
N HIS A 105 1.76 -15.67 3.29
CA HIS A 105 2.16 -16.32 2.04
C HIS A 105 1.01 -16.32 1.01
N GLN A 106 -0.21 -16.67 1.43
CA GLN A 106 -1.38 -16.64 0.54
C GLN A 106 -1.69 -15.21 0.05
N ALA A 107 -1.63 -14.22 0.95
CA ALA A 107 -1.82 -12.82 0.60
C ALA A 107 -0.77 -12.34 -0.42
N TYR A 108 0.50 -12.70 -0.20
CA TYR A 108 1.58 -12.36 -1.13
C TYR A 108 1.38 -12.97 -2.52
N GLN A 109 1.05 -14.26 -2.59
CA GLN A 109 0.78 -14.94 -3.87
C GLN A 109 -0.41 -14.33 -4.61
N ALA A 110 -1.48 -13.97 -3.90
CA ALA A 110 -2.65 -13.32 -4.49
C ALA A 110 -2.33 -11.91 -4.99
N MET A 111 -1.55 -11.13 -4.23
CA MET A 111 -1.10 -9.80 -4.64
C MET A 111 -0.24 -9.87 -5.91
N GLU A 112 0.77 -10.76 -5.93
CA GLU A 112 1.65 -10.94 -7.09
C GLU A 112 0.88 -11.35 -8.34
N SER A 113 -0.09 -12.27 -8.22
CA SER A 113 -0.89 -12.69 -9.38
C SER A 113 -1.78 -11.58 -9.93
N MET A 114 -2.31 -10.70 -9.06
CA MET A 114 -3.08 -9.52 -9.47
C MET A 114 -2.21 -8.46 -10.14
N LEU A 115 -0.95 -8.33 -9.73
CA LEU A 115 -0.04 -7.36 -10.33
C LEU A 115 0.47 -7.81 -11.70
N GLN A 116 0.44 -9.11 -12.03
CA GLN A 116 0.96 -9.70 -13.28
C GLN A 116 0.16 -9.39 -14.55
N THR A 117 -1.05 -8.83 -14.43
CA THR A 117 -1.77 -8.23 -15.57
C THR A 117 -1.05 -7.02 -16.15
#